data_AF-A0A1D2MG57-F1
#
_entry.id   AF-A0A1D2MG57-F1
#
_cell.length_a   1.000
_cell.length_b   1.000
_cell.length_c   1.000
_cell.angle_alpha   90.00
_cell.angle_beta   90.00
_cell.angle_gamma   90.00
#
_symmetry.space_group_name_H-M   'P 1'
#
loop_
_entity.id
_entity.type
_entity.pdbx_description
1 polymer ?
#
loop_
_entity_poly.entity_id
_entity_poly.type
_entity_poly.pdbx_seq_one_letter_code
_entity_poly.pdbx_strand_id
1 'polypeptide(L)'
;MVIYVKKQKVPLPWKWLAVEALVDLNFSSKSDVWSYGVTCWEIFELGKPPWPDYKVFSAEFVDDVKNGARMGKPTFCNEEMHLFFTILHHECDYTIINYT
;
A
#
# COMPACT_ATOMS: atom_id res chain seq x y z
N MET A 1 11.92 -8.46 -23.82
CA MET A 1 11.19 -8.00 -22.63
C MET A 1 9.94 -8.87 -22.50
N VAL A 2 9.84 -9.68 -21.44
CA VAL A 2 8.63 -10.48 -21.17
C VAL A 2 7.74 -9.64 -20.28
N ILE A 3 6.56 -9.28 -20.77
CA ILE A 3 5.58 -8.51 -20.01
C ILE A 3 4.57 -9.50 -19.46
N TYR A 4 4.38 -9.52 -18.14
CA TYR A 4 3.31 -10.30 -17.53
C TYR A 4 1.97 -9.70 -17.92
N VAL A 5 1.11 -10.49 -18.56
CA VAL A 5 -0.28 -10.10 -18.89
C VAL A 5 -1.21 -11.08 -18.20
N LYS A 6 -1.98 -10.56 -17.24
CA LYS A 6 -2.98 -11.33 -16.50
C LYS A 6 -4.10 -11.76 -17.46
N LYS A 7 -4.22 -13.07 -17.70
CA LYS A 7 -5.22 -13.64 -18.65
C LYS A 7 -6.61 -13.87 -18.03
N GLN A 8 -6.74 -13.83 -16.71
CA GLN A 8 -7.99 -14.11 -16.00
C GLN A 8 -8.50 -12.88 -15.25
N LYS A 9 -9.82 -12.64 -15.31
CA LYS A 9 -10.50 -11.63 -14.49
C LYS A 9 -10.69 -12.15 -13.06
N VAL A 10 -9.61 -12.10 -12.27
CA VAL A 10 -9.69 -12.30 -10.81
C VAL A 10 -9.65 -10.94 -10.10
N PRO A 11 -10.31 -10.80 -8.94
CA PRO A 11 -10.28 -9.59 -8.14
C PRO A 11 -8.85 -9.10 -7.90
N LEU A 12 -8.68 -7.77 -7.85
CA LEU A 12 -7.39 -7.18 -7.51
C LEU A 12 -7.19 -7.22 -5.98
N PRO A 13 -5.93 -7.36 -5.52
CA PRO A 13 -5.60 -7.34 -4.10
C PRO A 13 -5.60 -5.90 -3.58
N TRP A 14 -6.77 -5.27 -3.51
CA TRP A 14 -6.94 -3.82 -3.27
C TRP A 14 -6.23 -3.30 -2.01
N LYS A 15 -6.07 -4.11 -0.96
CA LYS A 15 -5.35 -3.72 0.27
C LYS A 15 -3.84 -3.48 0.09
N TRP A 16 -3.27 -4.01 -0.99
CA TRP A 16 -1.86 -3.85 -1.35
C TRP A 16 -1.66 -2.81 -2.44
N LEU A 17 -2.73 -2.32 -3.07
CA LEU A 17 -2.61 -1.39 -4.18
C LEU A 17 -2.29 0.02 -3.69
N ALA A 18 -1.37 0.67 -4.40
CA ALA A 18 -1.10 2.10 -4.24
C ALA A 18 -2.29 2.95 -4.72
N VAL A 19 -2.33 4.22 -4.33
CA VAL A 19 -3.42 5.14 -4.67
C VAL A 19 -3.64 5.23 -6.18
N GLU A 20 -2.58 5.37 -6.98
CA GLU A 20 -2.66 5.44 -8.44
C GLU A 20 -3.18 4.13 -9.07
N ALA A 21 -2.90 3.00 -8.44
CA ALA A 21 -3.38 1.69 -8.88
C ALA A 21 -4.85 1.46 -8.46
N LEU A 22 -5.28 2.01 -7.33
CA LEU A 22 -6.67 1.95 -6.86
C LEU A 22 -7.61 2.82 -7.71
N VAL A 23 -7.15 3.99 -8.13
CA VAL A 23 -7.98 4.99 -8.83
C VAL A 23 -7.96 4.78 -10.33
N ASP A 24 -6.77 4.67 -10.92
CA ASP A 24 -6.58 4.75 -12.36
C ASP A 24 -6.09 3.44 -12.98
N LEU A 25 -5.90 2.38 -12.17
CA LEU A 25 -5.24 1.14 -12.58
C LEU A 25 -3.85 1.39 -13.20
N ASN A 26 -3.17 2.44 -12.75
CA ASN A 26 -1.82 2.77 -13.17
C ASN A 26 -0.82 1.95 -12.35
N PHE A 27 -0.18 0.96 -12.99
CA PHE A 27 0.81 0.09 -12.35
C PHE A 27 2.22 0.50 -12.76
N SER A 28 3.08 0.73 -11.77
CA SER A 28 4.46 1.16 -11.95
C SER A 28 5.37 0.54 -10.89
N SER A 29 6.69 0.70 -11.04
CA SER A 29 7.63 0.30 -9.99
C SER A 29 7.37 1.03 -8.66
N LYS A 30 6.79 2.24 -8.67
CA LYS A 30 6.40 2.93 -7.43
C LYS A 30 5.22 2.24 -6.74
N SER A 31 4.21 1.81 -7.50
CA SER A 31 3.09 1.04 -6.93
C SER A 31 3.55 -0.33 -6.39
N ASP A 32 4.63 -0.90 -6.94
CA ASP A 32 5.26 -2.10 -6.39
C ASP A 32 5.97 -1.82 -5.06
N VAL A 33 6.65 -0.67 -4.93
CA VAL A 33 7.27 -0.21 -3.67
C VAL A 33 6.22 -0.06 -2.57
N TRP A 34 5.05 0.51 -2.89
CA TRP A 34 3.93 0.57 -1.96
C TRP A 34 3.47 -0.83 -1.52
N SER A 35 3.25 -1.72 -2.48
CA SER A 35 2.80 -3.10 -2.23
C SER A 35 3.80 -3.84 -1.33
N TYR A 36 5.10 -3.63 -1.57
CA TYR A 36 6.18 -4.15 -0.74
C TYR A 36 6.11 -3.63 0.71
N GLY A 37 5.84 -2.34 0.91
CA GLY A 37 5.62 -1.77 2.24
C GLY A 37 4.45 -2.43 2.99
N VAL A 38 3.36 -2.75 2.27
CA VAL A 38 2.24 -3.51 2.86
C VAL A 38 2.66 -4.93 3.24
N THR A 39 3.39 -5.63 2.37
CA THR A 39 3.92 -6.97 2.66
C THR A 39 4.87 -6.97 3.86
N CYS A 40 5.74 -5.96 3.99
CA CYS A 40 6.59 -5.81 5.16
C CYS A 40 5.75 -5.65 6.43
N TRP A 41 4.74 -4.79 6.42
CA TRP A 41 3.82 -4.62 7.55
C TRP A 41 3.21 -5.97 7.97
N GLU A 42 2.75 -6.77 7.02
CA GLU A 42 2.17 -8.10 7.29
C GLU A 42 3.15 -9.07 7.93
N ILE A 43 4.42 -9.09 7.46
CA ILE A 43 5.47 -9.93 8.04
C ILE A 43 5.65 -9.59 9.52
N PHE A 44 5.68 -8.30 9.86
CA PHE A 44 5.85 -7.82 11.24
C PHE A 44 4.59 -7.93 12.10
N GLU A 45 3.43 -8.20 11.51
CA GLU A 45 2.19 -8.56 12.20
C GLU A 45 1.92 -10.07 12.18
N LEU A 46 2.90 -10.89 11.80
CA LEU A 46 2.80 -12.35 11.74
C LEU A 46 1.65 -12.83 10.84
N GLY A 47 1.42 -12.13 9.72
CA GLY A 47 0.43 -12.50 8.71
C GLY A 47 -1.00 -12.04 8.99
N LYS A 48 -1.21 -11.08 9.91
CA LYS A 48 -2.52 -10.45 10.03
C LYS A 48 -2.89 -9.72 8.73
N PRO A 49 -4.19 -9.68 8.39
CA PRO A 49 -4.63 -8.98 7.20
C PRO A 49 -4.33 -7.47 7.33
N PRO A 50 -3.76 -6.84 6.29
CA PRO A 50 -3.53 -5.40 6.28
C PRO A 50 -4.87 -4.66 6.35
N TRP A 51 -4.86 -3.44 6.86
CA TRP A 51 -6.06 -2.60 7.00
C TRP A 51 -7.22 -3.34 7.70
N PRO A 52 -7.08 -3.72 8.99
CA PRO A 52 -8.04 -4.58 9.68
C PRO A 52 -9.43 -3.95 9.81
N ASP A 53 -9.51 -2.62 9.83
CA ASP A 53 -10.77 -1.87 9.92
C ASP A 53 -11.61 -1.95 8.63
N TYR A 54 -10.96 -2.23 7.50
CA TYR A 54 -11.62 -2.35 6.20
C TYR A 54 -11.81 -3.82 5.82
N LYS A 55 -13.04 -4.31 5.99
CA LYS A 55 -13.42 -5.70 5.65
C LYS A 55 -13.72 -5.88 4.16
N VAL A 56 -14.20 -4.83 3.50
CA VAL A 56 -14.58 -4.81 2.09
C VAL A 56 -13.99 -3.58 1.42
N PHE A 57 -13.81 -3.64 0.10
CA PHE A 57 -13.40 -2.49 -0.68
C PHE A 57 -14.53 -1.45 -0.73
N SER A 58 -14.21 -0.18 -0.48
CA SER A 58 -15.16 0.94 -0.48
C SER A 58 -14.50 2.22 -1.00
N ALA A 59 -15.32 3.19 -1.39
CA ALA A 59 -14.82 4.53 -1.76
C ALA A 59 -14.14 5.22 -0.58
N GLU A 60 -14.67 5.03 0.64
CA GLU A 60 -14.10 5.53 1.89
C GLU A 60 -12.65 5.06 2.07
N PHE A 61 -12.36 3.78 1.84
CA PHE A 61 -10.97 3.28 1.89
C PHE A 61 -10.05 4.03 0.92
N VAL A 62 -10.51 4.26 -0.31
CA VAL A 62 -9.73 4.99 -1.31
C VAL A 62 -9.48 6.43 -0.88
N ASP A 63 -10.51 7.11 -0.36
CA ASP A 63 -10.41 8.48 0.10
C ASP A 63 -9.51 8.63 1.34
N ASP A 64 -9.59 7.70 2.29
CA ASP A 64 -8.72 7.70 3.47
C ASP A 64 -7.25 7.53 3.08
N VAL A 65 -6.94 6.56 2.21
CA VAL A 65 -5.56 6.33 1.76
C VAL A 65 -5.03 7.53 0.97
N LYS A 66 -5.87 8.14 0.10
CA LYS A 66 -5.55 9.40 -0.60
C LYS A 66 -5.27 10.56 0.35
N ASN A 67 -5.98 10.62 1.47
CA ASN A 67 -5.85 11.67 2.48
C ASN A 67 -4.72 11.39 3.48
N GLY A 68 -3.87 10.38 3.23
CA GLY A 68 -2.70 10.10 4.05
C GLY A 68 -2.92 9.09 5.15
N ALA A 69 -4.06 8.37 5.19
CA ALA A 69 -4.21 7.25 6.11
C ALA A 69 -3.11 6.22 5.85
N ARG A 70 -2.50 5.72 6.92
CA ARG A 70 -1.45 4.70 6.90
C ARG A 70 -1.71 3.67 7.98
N MET A 71 -1.22 2.45 7.78
CA MET A 71 -1.31 1.43 8.81
C MET A 71 -0.47 1.82 10.02
N GLY A 72 -0.99 1.53 11.22
CA GLY A 72 -0.25 1.77 12.46
C GLY A 72 1.04 0.95 12.55
N LYS A 73 1.92 1.33 13.47
CA LYS A 73 3.17 0.60 13.73
C LYS A 73 2.89 -0.88 14.04
N PRO A 74 3.52 -1.83 13.33
CA PRO A 74 3.40 -3.24 13.65
C PRO A 74 3.90 -3.58 15.06
N THR A 75 3.29 -4.60 15.66
CA THR A 75 3.53 -5.08 17.03
C THR A 75 4.99 -5.50 17.24
N PHE A 76 5.57 -6.22 16.27
CA PHE A 76 6.93 -6.78 16.39
C PHE A 76 7.99 -5.93 15.69
N CYS A 77 7.69 -4.66 15.41
CA CYS A 77 8.54 -3.75 14.66
C CYS A 77 9.23 -2.73 15.58
N ASN A 78 10.54 -2.51 15.36
CA ASN A 78 11.28 -1.42 16.01
C ASN A 78 10.98 -0.07 15.32
N GLU A 79 11.45 1.04 15.87
CA GLU A 79 11.14 2.37 15.30
C GLU A 79 11.77 2.60 13.93
N GLU A 80 12.98 2.08 13.70
CA GLU A 80 13.68 2.19 12.42
C GLU A 80 12.92 1.50 11.28
N MET A 81 12.45 0.28 11.52
CA MET A 81 11.66 -0.47 10.54
C MET A 81 10.29 0.19 10.32
N HIS A 82 9.68 0.76 11.37
CA HIS A 82 8.43 1.50 11.22
C HIS A 82 8.61 2.72 10.33
N LEU A 83 9.67 3.49 10.55
CA LEU A 83 10.04 4.64 9.71
C LEU A 83 10.27 4.20 8.26
N PHE A 84 10.99 3.10 8.05
CA PHE A 84 11.22 2.55 6.72
C PHE A 84 9.91 2.24 5.98
N PHE A 85 8.95 1.57 6.62
CA PHE A 85 7.64 1.28 6.00
C PHE A 85 6.85 2.55 5.68
N THR A 86 6.87 3.52 6.59
CA THR A 86 6.22 4.81 6.38
C THR A 86 6.80 5.51 5.14
N ILE A 87 8.12 5.49 4.95
CA ILE A 87 8.77 6.06 3.75
C ILE A 87 8.31 5.34 2.48
N LEU A 88 8.23 4.00 2.48
CA LEU A 88 7.77 3.23 1.31
C LEU A 88 6.35 3.60 0.87
N HIS A 89 5.47 3.95 1.81
CA HIS A 89 4.11 4.40 1.50
C HIS A 89 4.02 5.90 1.18
N HIS A 90 5.10 6.67 1.28
CA HIS A 90 5.11 8.09 0.89
C HIS A 90 5.64 8.32 -0.53
N GLU A 91 6.41 7.38 -1.09
CA GLU A 91 6.99 7.50 -2.45
C GLU A 91 5.95 7.56 -3.59
N CYS A 92 4.70 7.12 -3.34
CA CYS A 92 3.58 7.22 -4.28
C CYS A 92 2.74 8.51 -4.11
N ASP A 93 2.91 9.25 -3.01
CA ASP A 93 2.18 10.48 -2.77
C ASP A 93 2.94 11.67 -3.36
N TYR A 94 2.53 12.11 -4.56
CA TYR A 94 3.03 13.34 -5.18
C TYR A 94 2.84 14.60 -4.31
N THR A 95 2.05 14.52 -3.24
CA THR A 95 1.74 15.64 -2.34
C THR A 95 2.82 15.88 -1.27
N ILE A 96 3.64 14.89 -0.92
CA ILE A 96 4.59 14.98 0.20
C ILE A 96 6.01 15.40 -0.26
N ILE A 97 6.35 15.12 -1.52
CA ILE A 97 7.58 15.62 -2.17
C ILE A 97 7.65 17.14 -2.35
N ASN A 98 6.60 17.90 -2.00
CA ASN A 98 6.60 19.37 -2.03
C ASN A 98 6.77 20.03 -0.64
N TYR A 99 7.04 19.26 0.41
CA TYR A 99 7.27 19.78 1.78
C TYR A 99 8.66 19.43 2.35
N THR A 100 9.61 19.03 1.50
CA THR A 100 11.05 18.96 1.82
C THR A 100 11.82 19.81 0.81
#